data_AF-D4E9X0-F1
#
_entry.id   AF-D4E9X0-F1
#
_cell.length_a   1.000
_cell.length_b   1.000
_cell.length_c   1.000
_cell.angle_alpha   90.00
_cell.angle_beta   90.00
_cell.angle_gamma   90.00
#
_symmetry.space_group_name_H-M   'P 1'
#
loop_
_entity.id
_entity.type
_entity.pdbx_description
1 polymer ?
#
loop_
_entity_poly.entity_id
_entity_poly.type
_entity_poly.pdbx_seq_one_letter_code
_entity_poly.pdbx_strand_id
1 'polypeptide(L)'
;MGQDLTPEQARFAVLLTDSPRIAGYWDVDTRRCHENALRSALEFMSRGERQLALFFLSLWTGNDEGFDLLAAARVVDSKHRQLLIHWLRDPFWP
;
A
#
# COMPACT_ATOMS: atom_id res chain seq x y z
N MET A 1 16.28 14.27 -15.84
CA MET A 1 15.25 13.50 -16.54
C MET A 1 14.22 13.12 -15.51
N GLY A 2 13.24 13.98 -15.27
CA GLY A 2 12.15 13.69 -14.35
C GLY A 2 11.20 12.73 -15.05
N GLN A 3 10.91 11.60 -14.44
CA GLN A 3 9.83 10.75 -14.93
C GLN A 3 8.53 11.42 -14.51
N ASP A 4 7.69 11.80 -15.48
CA ASP A 4 6.35 12.30 -15.22
C ASP A 4 5.51 11.15 -14.64
N LEU A 5 5.45 11.07 -13.31
CA LEU A 5 4.54 10.18 -12.60
C LEU A 5 3.11 10.41 -13.10
N THR A 6 2.37 9.35 -13.38
CA THR A 6 0.94 9.51 -13.66
C THR A 6 0.24 10.10 -12.44
N PRO A 7 -0.90 10.81 -12.61
CA PRO A 7 -1.66 11.31 -11.47
C PRO A 7 -2.01 10.22 -10.45
N GLU A 8 -2.27 8.98 -10.87
CA GLU A 8 -2.53 7.87 -9.95
C GLU A 8 -1.27 7.40 -9.22
N GLN A 9 -0.11 7.36 -9.88
CA GLN A 9 1.15 7.03 -9.24
C GLN A 9 1.56 8.08 -8.20
N ALA A 10 1.31 9.35 -8.48
CA ALA A 10 1.52 10.42 -7.51
C ALA A 10 0.59 10.26 -6.29
N ARG A 11 -0.68 9.91 -6.49
CA ARG A 11 -1.62 9.60 -5.39
C ARG A 11 -1.16 8.40 -4.58
N PHE A 12 -0.62 7.36 -5.22
CA PHE A 12 -0.07 6.19 -4.54
C PHE A 12 1.17 6.53 -3.72
N ALA A 13 2.09 7.33 -4.28
CA ALA A 13 3.26 7.81 -3.54
C ALA A 13 2.85 8.57 -2.28
N VAL A 14 1.83 9.44 -2.38
CA VAL A 14 1.27 10.14 -1.21
C VAL A 14 0.71 9.15 -0.19
N LEU A 15 -0.07 8.13 -0.60
CA LEU A 15 -0.55 7.09 0.33
C LEU A 15 0.60 6.37 1.05
N LEU A 16 1.69 6.07 0.35
CA LEU A 16 2.86 5.42 0.95
C LEU A 16 3.58 6.29 1.98
N THR A 17 3.55 7.63 1.84
CA THR A 17 4.21 8.53 2.82
C THR A 17 3.67 8.38 4.24
N ASP A 18 2.43 7.93 4.40
CA ASP A 18 1.84 7.68 5.72
C ASP A 18 2.41 6.45 6.43
N SER A 19 3.06 5.56 5.68
CA SER A 19 3.60 4.27 6.12
C SER A 19 5.07 4.08 5.67
N PRO A 20 6.03 4.87 6.17
CA PRO A 20 7.41 4.88 5.67
C PRO A 20 8.14 3.53 5.76
N ARG A 21 7.76 2.69 6.73
CA ARG A 21 8.29 1.31 6.86
C ARG A 21 7.92 0.41 5.69
N ILE A 22 6.72 0.61 5.14
CA ILE A 22 6.17 -0.18 4.02
C ILE A 22 6.56 0.47 2.70
N ALA A 23 6.63 1.81 2.65
CA ALA A 23 7.03 2.57 1.47
C ALA A 23 8.38 2.12 0.87
N GLY A 24 9.33 1.68 1.69
CA GLY A 24 10.65 1.23 1.22
C GLY A 24 10.65 0.03 0.27
N TYR A 25 9.52 -0.68 0.13
CA TYR A 25 9.39 -1.78 -0.83
C TYR A 25 8.88 -1.35 -2.21
N TRP A 26 8.43 -0.10 -2.36
CA TRP A 26 7.96 0.46 -3.63
C TRP A 26 8.91 1.54 -4.12
N ASP A 27 9.38 1.33 -5.34
CA ASP A 27 10.11 2.33 -6.11
C ASP A 27 9.15 2.90 -7.15
N VAL A 28 8.56 4.04 -6.80
CA VAL A 28 7.59 4.73 -7.66
C VAL A 28 8.29 5.34 -8.89
N ASP A 29 9.55 5.76 -8.75
CA ASP A 29 10.34 6.34 -9.84
C ASP A 29 10.70 5.30 -10.90
N THR A 30 10.98 4.05 -10.50
CA THR A 30 11.25 2.96 -11.44
C THR A 30 10.03 2.08 -11.74
N ARG A 31 8.86 2.43 -11.19
CA ARG A 31 7.61 1.65 -11.27
C ARG A 31 7.82 0.18 -10.90
N ARG A 32 8.51 -0.07 -9.79
CA ARG A 32 8.82 -1.42 -9.31
C ARG A 32 8.37 -1.63 -7.87
N CYS A 33 7.85 -2.82 -7.61
CA CYS A 33 7.60 -3.30 -6.26
C CYS A 33 8.56 -4.47 -5.98
N HIS A 34 9.24 -4.45 -4.85
CA HIS A 34 10.09 -5.55 -4.39
C HIS A 34 9.24 -6.63 -3.70
N GLU A 35 8.36 -7.28 -4.47
CA GLU A 35 7.35 -8.21 -3.95
C GLU A 35 7.92 -9.33 -3.08
N ASN A 36 9.02 -9.94 -3.52
CA ASN A 36 9.69 -11.01 -2.75
C ASN A 36 10.19 -10.50 -1.40
N ALA A 37 10.79 -9.30 -1.36
CA ALA A 37 11.28 -8.71 -0.12
C ALA A 37 10.13 -8.30 0.80
N LEU A 38 9.05 -7.75 0.22
CA LEU A 38 7.83 -7.43 0.95
C LEU A 38 7.22 -8.68 1.57
N ARG A 39 7.07 -9.76 0.80
CA ARG A 39 6.45 -11.02 1.23
C ARG A 39 7.23 -11.67 2.38
N SER A 40 8.56 -11.65 2.33
CA SER A 40 9.40 -12.07 3.47
C SER A 40 9.24 -11.15 4.69
N ALA A 41 9.09 -9.84 4.48
CA ALA A 41 8.89 -8.90 5.56
C ALA A 41 7.51 -9.03 6.25
N LEU A 42 6.48 -9.47 5.52
CA LEU A 42 5.14 -9.69 6.08
C LEU A 42 5.16 -10.60 7.30
N GLU A 43 6.08 -11.56 7.38
CA GLU A 43 6.21 -12.49 8.52
C GLU A 43 6.57 -11.78 9.82
N PHE A 44 7.32 -10.68 9.74
CA PHE A 44 7.80 -9.91 10.89
C PHE A 44 6.93 -8.68 11.21
N MET A 45 5.98 -8.35 10.33
CA MET A 45 5.05 -7.24 10.51
C MET A 45 3.95 -7.57 11.53
N SER A 46 3.47 -6.54 12.23
CA SER A 46 2.24 -6.65 13.01
C SER A 46 1.04 -6.98 12.11
N ARG A 47 -0.07 -7.46 12.70
CA ARG A 47 -1.30 -7.78 11.94
C ARG A 47 -1.83 -6.57 11.14
N GLY A 48 -1.73 -5.36 11.71
CA GLY A 48 -2.13 -4.12 11.05
C GLY A 48 -1.23 -3.76 9.88
N GLU A 49 0.09 -3.76 10.10
CA GLU A 49 1.08 -3.51 9.04
C GLU A 49 0.96 -4.53 7.90
N ARG A 50 0.72 -5.81 8.22
CA ARG A 50 0.51 -6.85 7.21
C ARG A 50 -0.70 -6.53 6.32
N GLN A 51 -1.84 -6.14 6.91
CA GLN A 51 -3.02 -5.78 6.13
C GLN A 51 -2.78 -4.54 5.26
N LEU A 52 -2.04 -3.55 5.74
CA LEU A 52 -1.67 -2.37 4.94
C LEU A 52 -0.72 -2.72 3.79
N ALA A 53 0.29 -3.56 4.05
CA ALA A 53 1.22 -4.00 3.04
C ALA A 53 0.52 -4.80 1.93
N LEU A 54 -0.40 -5.70 2.31
CA LEU A 54 -1.22 -6.45 1.36
C LEU A 54 -2.17 -5.54 0.58
N PHE A 55 -2.76 -4.52 1.24
CA PHE A 55 -3.56 -3.51 0.56
C PHE A 55 -2.78 -2.77 -0.53
N PHE A 56 -1.60 -2.24 -0.20
CA PHE A 56 -0.76 -1.54 -1.16
C PHE A 56 -0.27 -2.47 -2.28
N LEU A 57 0.00 -3.74 -1.97
CA LEU A 57 0.41 -4.72 -2.97
C LEU A 57 -0.75 -5.03 -3.93
N SER A 58 -1.94 -5.30 -3.41
CA SER A 58 -3.14 -5.52 -4.21
C SER A 58 -3.49 -4.31 -5.09
N LEU A 59 -3.33 -3.10 -4.58
CA LEU A 59 -3.52 -1.87 -5.36
C LEU A 59 -2.53 -1.79 -6.51
N TRP A 60 -1.27 -2.08 -6.23
CA TRP A 60 -0.18 -1.96 -7.19
C TRP A 60 -0.25 -3.02 -8.29
N THR A 61 -0.60 -4.27 -7.95
CA THR A 61 -0.69 -5.37 -8.91
C THR A 61 -2.05 -5.43 -9.61
N GLY A 62 -3.07 -4.76 -9.06
CA GLY A 62 -4.46 -4.88 -9.49
C GLY A 62 -5.08 -6.26 -9.20
N ASN A 63 -4.42 -7.09 -8.39
CA ASN A 63 -4.84 -8.45 -8.07
C ASN A 63 -5.15 -8.61 -6.58
N ASP A 64 -5.94 -9.63 -6.24
CA ASP A 64 -6.14 -10.01 -4.84
C ASP A 64 -4.88 -10.72 -4.31
N GLU A 65 -4.19 -10.07 -3.37
CA GLU A 65 -2.99 -10.56 -2.71
C GLU A 65 -3.29 -11.03 -1.28
N GLY A 66 -4.58 -11.18 -0.94
CA GLY A 66 -5.05 -11.60 0.39
C GLY A 66 -5.31 -10.42 1.33
N PHE A 67 -5.56 -9.22 0.80
CA PHE A 67 -6.06 -8.11 1.59
C PHE A 67 -7.52 -8.35 1.97
N ASP A 68 -7.83 -8.28 3.27
CA ASP A 68 -9.20 -8.40 3.77
C ASP A 68 -9.59 -7.09 4.47
N LEU A 69 -10.53 -6.36 3.85
CA LEU A 69 -11.02 -5.08 4.36
C LEU A 69 -11.66 -5.20 5.76
N LEU A 70 -12.37 -6.29 6.04
CA LEU A 70 -13.01 -6.51 7.34
C LEU A 70 -11.97 -6.83 8.41
N ALA A 71 -10.96 -7.64 8.06
CA ALA A 71 -9.83 -7.89 8.93
C ALA A 71 -9.08 -6.58 9.22
N ALA A 72 -8.77 -5.80 8.18
CA ALA A 72 -8.11 -4.51 8.28
C ALA A 72 -8.89 -3.55 9.20
N ALA A 73 -10.20 -3.41 9.02
CA ALA A 73 -11.04 -2.56 9.88
C ALA A 73 -10.93 -2.90 11.38
N ARG A 74 -10.69 -4.17 11.72
CA ARG A 74 -10.53 -4.63 13.11
C ARG A 74 -9.14 -4.40 13.68
N VAL A 75 -8.09 -4.58 12.89
CA VAL A 75 -6.69 -4.68 13.40
C VAL A 75 -5.83 -3.46 13.08
N VAL A 76 -6.22 -2.66 12.11
CA VAL A 76 -5.50 -1.46 11.70
C VAL A 76 -5.86 -0.31 12.65
N ASP A 77 -4.88 0.49 13.06
CA ASP A 77 -5.12 1.62 13.96
C ASP A 77 -5.91 2.75 13.26
N SER A 78 -6.34 3.72 14.07
CA SER A 78 -7.22 4.81 13.65
C SER A 78 -6.67 5.62 12.47
N LYS A 79 -5.35 5.83 12.40
CA LYS A 79 -4.71 6.62 11.35
C LYS A 79 -4.80 5.88 10.01
N HIS A 80 -4.40 4.63 10.00
CA HIS A 80 -4.40 3.81 8.79
C HIS A 80 -5.83 3.40 8.35
N ARG A 81 -6.80 3.33 9.27
CA ARG A 81 -8.22 3.21 8.89
C ARG A 81 -8.73 4.43 8.13
N GLN A 82 -8.32 5.63 8.53
CA GLN A 82 -8.66 6.84 7.78
C GLN A 82 -8.05 6.83 6.37
N LEU A 83 -6.86 6.26 6.20
CA LEU A 83 -6.25 6.06 4.88
C LEU A 83 -7.13 5.15 4.00
N LEU A 84 -7.54 3.98 4.51
CA LEU A 84 -8.42 3.07 3.77
C LEU A 84 -9.77 3.72 3.42
N ILE A 85 -10.37 4.47 4.34
CA ILE A 85 -11.64 5.18 4.11
C ILE A 85 -11.47 6.26 3.04
N HIS A 86 -10.37 7.03 3.08
CA HIS A 86 -10.11 8.05 2.07
C HIS A 86 -9.94 7.44 0.68
N TRP A 87 -9.21 6.33 0.57
CA TRP A 87 -9.09 5.61 -0.69
C TRP A 87 -10.43 5.03 -1.15
N LEU A 88 -11.22 4.40 -0.27
CA LEU A 88 -12.54 3.85 -0.61
C LEU A 88 -13.52 4.90 -1.14
N ARG A 89 -13.36 6.16 -0.73
CA ARG A 89 -14.22 7.26 -1.18
C ARG A 89 -13.91 7.70 -2.62
N ASP A 90 -12.66 7.56 -3.06
CA ASP A 90 -12.20 7.91 -4.41
C ASP A 90 -11.15 6.88 -4.87
N PRO A 91 -11.57 5.66 -5.22
CA PRO A 91 -10.66 4.56 -5.51
C PRO A 91 -9.88 4.82 -6.80
N PHE A 92 -8.61 4.46 -6.78
CA PHE A 92 -7.70 4.60 -7.91
C PHE A 92 -6.70 3.44 -7.97
N TRP A 93 -6.05 3.27 -9.14
CA TRP A 93 -5.07 2.23 -9.42
C TRP A 93 -3.83 2.84 -10.12
N PRO A 94 -2.58 2.55 -9.69
CA PRO A 94 -1.34 3.15 -10.23
C PRO A 94 -0.80 2.54 -11.54
#